data_AF-A0A836P345-F1
#
_entry.id   AF-A0A836P345-F1
#
_cell.length_a   1.000
_cell.length_b   1.000
_cell.length_c   1.000
_cell.angle_alpha   90.00
_cell.angle_beta   90.00
_cell.angle_gamma   90.00
#
_symmetry.space_group_name_H-M   'P 1'
#
loop_
_entity.id
_entity.type
_entity.pdbx_description
1 polymer ?
#
loop_
_entity_poly.entity_id
_entity_poly.type
_entity_poly.pdbx_seq_one_letter_code
_entity_poly.pdbx_strand_id
1 'polypeptide(L)' 'MRIETYGHQLEVTPALREYVASKLQRLQRHFDQHCEVRTQLA' A
#
# COMPACT_ATOMS: atom_id res chain seq x y z
N MET A 1 -0.36 -10.15 -3.65
CA MET A 1 0.30 -8.83 -3.56
C MET A 1 0.49 -8.48 -2.09
N ARG A 2 1.71 -8.16 -1.66
CA ARG A 2 2.03 -7.74 -0.28
C ARG A 2 2.27 -6.24 -0.27
N ILE A 3 1.60 -5.50 0.61
CA ILE A 3 1.71 -4.03 0.69
C ILE A 3 2.27 -3.67 2.05
N GLU A 4 3.36 -2.91 2.05
CA GLU A 4 3.96 -2.32 3.24
C GLU A 4 3.84 -0.80 3.14
N THR A 5 3.18 -0.18 4.12
CA THR A 5 2.97 1.28 4.16
C THR A 5 3.65 1.87 5.39
N TYR A 6 4.44 2.91 5.15
CA TYR A 6 5.20 3.63 6.17
C TYR A 6 5.15 5.13 5.94
N GLY A 7 5.35 5.91 7.00
CA GLY A 7 5.30 7.37 6.97
C GLY A 7 6.69 7.97 7.14
N HIS A 8 6.97 9.06 6.43
CA HIS A 8 8.14 9.90 6.64
C HIS A 8 7.76 11.01 7.63
N GLN A 9 8.29 10.90 8.86
CA GLN A 9 8.02 11.87 9.93
C GLN A 9 6.53 12.05 10.26
N LEU A 10 5.70 11.06 9.92
CA LEU A 10 4.26 11.06 10.18
C LEU A 10 3.79 9.69 10.68
N GLU A 11 2.70 9.71 11.46
CA GLU A 11 2.02 8.49 11.88
C GLU A 11 1.07 8.02 10.78
N VAL A 12 1.20 6.75 10.39
CA VAL A 12 0.28 6.12 9.44
C VAL A 12 -0.91 5.57 10.20
N THR A 13 -2.03 6.31 10.19
CA THR A 13 -3.29 5.92 10.83
C THR A 13 -3.91 4.68 10.18
N PRO A 14 -4.80 3.94 10.88
CA PRO A 14 -5.51 2.80 10.31
C PRO A 14 -6.28 3.15 9.02
N ALA A 15 -6.95 4.31 8.98
CA ALA A 15 -7.68 4.78 7.81
C ALA A 15 -6.77 5.00 6.59
N LEU A 16 -5.55 5.52 6.79
CA LEU A 16 -4.57 5.69 5.72
C LEU A 16 -4.09 4.33 5.17
N ARG A 17 -3.90 3.34 6.04
CA ARG A 17 -3.52 1.97 5.61
C ARG A 17 -4.62 1.35 4.75
N GLU A 18 -5.87 1.44 5.18
CA GLU A 18 -7.03 0.93 4.41
C GLU A 18 -7.19 1.64 3.07
N TYR A 19 -7.00 2.96 3.05
CA TYR A 19 -7.04 3.74 1.80
C TYR A 19 -5.95 3.27 0.82
N VAL A 20 -4.71 3.13 1.27
CA VAL A 20 -3.60 2.66 0.42
C VAL A 20 -3.85 1.22 -0.07
N ALA A 21 -4.30 0.33 0.84
CA ALA A 21 -4.59 -1.06 0.50
C ALA A 21 -5.69 -1.17 -0.57
N SER A 22 -6.83 -0.50 -0.37
CA SER A 22 -7.95 -0.51 -1.32
C SER A 22 -7.57 0.09 -2.67
N LYS A 23 -6.79 1.18 -2.67
CA LYS A 23 -6.32 1.84 -3.89
C LYS A 23 -5.40 0.93 -4.71
N LEU A 24 -4.45 0.26 -4.06
CA LEU A 24 -3.47 -0.59 -4.71
C LEU A 24 -4.00 -1.99 -5.05
N GLN A 25 -5.05 -2.47 -4.38
CA GLN A 25 -5.73 -3.73 -4.73
C GLN A 25 -6.20 -3.75 -6.20
N ARG A 26 -6.53 -2.60 -6.79
CA ARG A 26 -6.88 -2.48 -8.21
C ARG A 26 -5.74 -2.92 -9.13
N LEU A 27 -4.50 -2.71 -8.71
CA LEU A 27 -3.31 -3.09 -9.48
C LEU A 27 -3.09 -4.59 -9.51
N GLN A 28 -3.58 -5.33 -8.51
CA GLN A 28 -3.42 -6.79 -8.44
C GLN A 28 -3.91 -7.51 -9.71
N ARG A 29 -4.91 -6.97 -10.42
CA ARG A 29 -5.42 -7.54 -11.68
C ARG A 29 -4.48 -7.40 -12.88
N HIS A 30 -3.41 -6.64 -12.74
CA HIS A 30 -2.43 -6.38 -13.80
C HIS A 30 -1.09 -7.10 -13.58
N PHE A 31 -0.94 -7.82 -12.47
CA PHE A 31 0.27 -8.54 -12.12
C PHE A 31 -0.06 -10.01 -11.86
N ASP A 32 0.34 -10.88 -12.77
CA ASP A 32 0.10 -12.33 -12.68
C ASP A 32 1.00 -13.05 -11.66
N GLN A 33 2.03 -12.36 -11.16
CA GLN A 33 3.01 -12.89 -10.22
C GLN A 33 2.92 -12.22 -8.84
N HIS A 34 3.54 -12.84 -7.83
CA HIS A 34 3.70 -12.25 -6.51
C HIS A 34 4.44 -10.90 -6.60
N CYS A 35 3.70 -9.83 -6.32
CA CYS A 35 4.21 -8.47 -6.26
C CYS A 35 4.30 -7.98 -4.80
N GLU A 36 5.42 -7.36 -4.43
CA GLU A 36 5.62 -6.64 -3.16
C GLU A 36 5.67 -5.14 -3.44
N VAL A 37 4.89 -4.37 -2.70
CA VAL A 37 4.77 -2.92 -2.87
C VAL A 37 5.09 -2.22 -1.56
N ARG A 38 6.07 -1.32 -1.60
CA ARG A 38 6.46 -0.46 -0.49
C ARG A 38 6.01 0.97 -0.77
N THR A 39 5.20 1.51 0.12
CA THR A 39 4.59 2.84 -0.03
C THR A 39 5.04 3.74 1.10
N GLN A 40 5.70 4.85 0.76
CA GLN A 40 6.02 5.93 1.68
C GLN A 40 4.96 7.04 1.58
N LEU A 41 4.40 7.42 2.71
CA LEU A 41 3.60 8.64 2.85
C LEU A 41 4.52 9.75 3.37
N ALA A 42 4.42 10.95 2.80
CA ALA A 42 5.19 12.14 3.20
C ALA A 42 4.27 13.35 3.20
#